data_AF-A0A1W9LLF6-F1
#
_entry.id   AF-A0A1W9LLF6-F1
#
_cell.length_a   1.000
_cell.length_b   1.000
_cell.length_c   1.000
_cell.angle_alpha   90.00
_cell.angle_beta   90.00
_cell.angle_gamma   90.00
#
_symmetry.space_group_name_H-M   'P 1'
#
loop_
_entity.id
_entity.type
_entity.pdbx_description
1 polymer ?
#
loop_
_entity_poly.entity_id
_entity_poly.type
_entity_poly.pdbx_seq_one_letter_code
_entity_poly.pdbx_strand_id
1 'polypeptide(L)'
;MKNPLIQQYRSFLKDTIRKQIDFSKTDQNRGIDPPPIEKPFDEDAVIIDLANAYSLKGIPGINLSDAIKNRKSRRAFLNKPVTLEELSFLLWATQGIRHKIDSGHAYRTVPSAGCRHALETYLCVLNVDSLEQGVYRYLPLEHKLVFEFTEDLLNRKIVEAVYGQPYPGKAAVTFIWTAIPYRMEWRYDLAAHKVIALDAGHVCQNLYLACEAISAGTCAIAAYDQDAMDRLLKIDGIDEFTIYMAPVGKVKN
;
A
#
# COMPACT_ATOMS: atom_id res chain seq x y z
N MET A 1 12.32 -32.97 17.15
CA MET A 1 11.38 -32.19 17.98
C MET A 1 10.88 -30.99 17.18
N LYS A 2 9.60 -30.60 17.29
CA LYS A 2 9.07 -29.43 16.56
C LYS A 2 9.69 -28.15 17.15
N ASN A 3 10.36 -27.33 16.34
CA ASN A 3 10.92 -26.04 16.76
C ASN A 3 9.80 -25.14 17.35
N PRO A 4 9.89 -24.71 18.63
CA PRO A 4 8.87 -23.87 19.27
C PRO A 4 8.61 -22.55 18.52
N LEU A 5 9.66 -21.92 17.97
CA LEU A 5 9.54 -20.68 17.20
C LEU A 5 8.67 -20.88 15.94
N ILE A 6 8.84 -22.00 15.24
CA ILE A 6 7.99 -22.31 14.07
C ILE A 6 6.53 -22.47 14.48
N GLN A 7 6.24 -23.00 15.67
CA GLN A 7 4.87 -23.11 16.16
C GLN A 7 4.28 -21.73 16.46
N GLN A 8 5.05 -20.85 17.12
CA GLN A 8 4.67 -19.48 17.41
C GLN A 8 4.45 -18.65 16.14
N TYR A 9 5.33 -18.74 15.14
CA TYR A 9 5.15 -18.04 13.87
C TYR A 9 3.92 -18.51 13.11
N ARG A 10 3.63 -19.82 13.15
CA ARG A 10 2.40 -20.36 12.57
C ARG A 10 1.14 -19.91 13.31
N SER A 11 1.21 -19.60 14.61
CA SER A 11 0.02 -19.13 15.34
C SER A 11 -0.45 -17.76 14.90
N PHE A 12 0.44 -16.85 14.47
CA PHE A 12 0.04 -15.53 13.97
C PHE A 12 -0.87 -15.60 12.73
N LEU A 13 -0.73 -16.65 11.91
CA LEU A 13 -1.55 -16.83 10.70
C LEU A 13 -2.84 -17.64 10.95
N LYS A 14 -3.05 -18.14 12.17
CA LYS A 14 -4.24 -18.93 12.52
C LYS A 14 -5.30 -18.06 13.16
N ASP A 15 -6.56 -18.37 12.85
CA ASP A 15 -7.70 -17.69 13.48
C ASP A 15 -8.09 -18.31 14.84
N THR A 16 -7.38 -19.37 15.27
CA THR A 16 -7.61 -20.00 16.58
C THR A 16 -7.40 -19.03 17.74
N ILE A 17 -6.63 -17.94 17.52
CA ILE A 17 -6.42 -16.87 18.49
C ILE A 17 -7.75 -16.23 18.93
N ARG A 18 -8.79 -16.20 18.08
CA ARG A 18 -10.13 -15.68 18.45
C ARG A 18 -10.81 -16.46 19.56
N LYS A 19 -10.41 -17.71 19.82
CA LYS A 19 -10.91 -18.50 20.96
C LYS A 19 -10.24 -18.12 22.29
N GLN A 20 -9.17 -17.33 22.24
CA GLN A 20 -8.34 -16.96 23.38
C GLN A 20 -8.47 -15.47 23.72
N ILE A 21 -8.92 -14.65 22.77
CA ILE A 21 -9.17 -13.22 22.97
C ILE A 21 -10.56 -13.01 23.56
N ASP A 22 -10.62 -12.20 24.61
CA ASP A 22 -11.86 -11.65 25.13
C ASP A 22 -12.17 -10.35 24.38
N PHE A 23 -12.99 -10.43 23.34
CA PHE A 23 -13.29 -9.27 22.51
C PHE A 23 -14.01 -8.14 23.26
N SER A 24 -14.66 -8.41 24.41
CA SER A 24 -15.27 -7.34 25.21
C SER A 24 -14.25 -6.33 25.75
N LYS A 25 -12.97 -6.70 25.76
CA LYS A 25 -11.86 -5.87 26.22
C LYS A 25 -11.17 -5.09 25.10
N THR A 26 -11.55 -5.27 23.84
CA THR A 26 -10.97 -4.44 22.77
C THR A 26 -11.38 -2.98 22.95
N ASP A 27 -10.53 -2.07 22.50
CA ASP A 27 -10.77 -0.64 22.59
C ASP A 27 -12.08 -0.23 21.91
N GLN A 28 -12.44 -0.89 20.80
CA GLN A 28 -13.77 -0.77 20.20
C GLN A 28 -14.91 -1.07 21.19
N ASN A 29 -14.89 -2.22 21.86
CA ASN A 29 -15.99 -2.63 22.75
C ASN A 29 -15.97 -1.88 24.09
N ARG A 30 -14.83 -1.29 24.45
CA ARG A 30 -14.67 -0.38 25.59
C ARG A 30 -15.13 1.05 25.30
N GLY A 31 -15.48 1.37 24.06
CA GLY A 31 -15.91 2.71 23.65
C GLY A 31 -14.79 3.73 23.55
N ILE A 32 -13.55 3.29 23.36
CA ILE A 32 -12.42 4.18 23.06
C ILE A 32 -12.55 4.67 21.61
N ASP A 33 -12.29 5.95 21.38
CA ASP A 33 -12.38 6.54 20.03
C ASP A 33 -11.50 5.79 19.02
N PRO A 34 -11.98 5.59 17.77
CA PRO A 34 -11.20 4.90 16.76
C PRO A 34 -10.00 5.74 16.32
N PRO A 35 -8.87 5.11 15.97
CA PRO A 35 -7.78 5.84 15.31
C PRO A 35 -8.23 6.39 13.95
N PRO A 36 -7.62 7.50 13.47
CA PRO A 36 -7.94 8.11 12.20
C PRO A 36 -7.85 7.13 11.02
N ILE A 37 -8.76 7.27 10.05
CA ILE A 37 -8.80 6.47 8.81
C ILE A 37 -7.64 6.77 7.85
N GLU A 38 -6.96 7.89 8.03
CA GLU A 38 -5.81 8.34 7.25
C GLU A 38 -4.78 8.91 8.23
N LYS A 39 -3.49 8.70 7.95
CA LYS A 39 -2.43 9.25 8.82
C LYS A 39 -2.41 10.78 8.65
N PRO A 40 -2.42 11.56 9.75
CA PRO A 40 -2.31 13.02 9.66
C PRO A 40 -1.07 13.47 8.87
N PHE A 41 -1.11 14.68 8.37
CA PHE A 41 0.00 15.36 7.71
C PHE A 41 0.06 16.81 8.19
N ASP A 42 1.23 17.44 8.07
CA ASP A 42 1.42 18.82 8.51
C ASP A 42 0.59 19.79 7.66
N GLU A 43 0.05 20.84 8.28
CA GLU A 43 -0.78 21.83 7.58
C GLU A 43 0.00 22.57 6.48
N ASP A 44 1.32 22.72 6.64
CA ASP A 44 2.22 23.34 5.68
C ASP A 44 2.80 22.35 4.65
N ALA A 45 2.33 21.10 4.64
CA ALA A 45 2.85 20.09 3.73
C ALA A 45 2.55 20.44 2.27
N VAL A 46 3.47 20.08 1.37
CA VAL A 46 3.27 20.28 -0.07
C VAL A 46 2.29 19.23 -0.59
N ILE A 47 1.12 19.69 -1.02
CA ILE A 47 0.04 18.85 -1.53
C ILE A 47 -0.03 18.91 -3.06
N ILE A 48 -0.16 17.75 -3.70
CA ILE A 48 -0.38 17.61 -5.14
C ILE A 48 -1.78 17.04 -5.37
N ASP A 49 -2.58 17.77 -6.14
CA ASP A 49 -3.90 17.31 -6.57
C ASP A 49 -3.77 16.18 -7.60
N LEU A 50 -4.54 15.11 -7.39
CA LEU A 50 -4.70 14.05 -8.38
C LEU A 50 -5.94 14.31 -9.23
N ALA A 51 -5.89 13.88 -10.49
CA ALA A 51 -7.06 13.90 -11.36
C ALA A 51 -8.17 13.04 -10.74
N ASN A 52 -9.42 13.52 -10.74
CA ASN A 52 -10.53 12.78 -10.15
C ASN A 52 -10.71 11.43 -10.85
N ALA A 53 -10.56 10.36 -10.08
CA ALA A 53 -10.60 8.98 -10.54
C ALA A 53 -11.90 8.55 -11.26
N TYR A 54 -13.02 9.21 -10.96
CA TYR A 54 -14.31 8.94 -11.61
C TYR A 54 -14.52 9.68 -12.93
N SER A 55 -13.59 10.57 -13.30
CA SER A 55 -13.65 11.37 -14.52
C SER A 55 -12.41 11.27 -15.40
N LEU A 56 -11.57 10.26 -15.18
CA LEU A 56 -10.37 10.02 -15.98
C LEU A 56 -10.76 9.67 -17.42
N LYS A 57 -10.13 10.34 -18.39
CA LYS A 57 -10.37 10.14 -19.83
C LYS A 57 -9.23 9.36 -20.48
N GLY A 58 -8.03 9.43 -19.91
CA GLY A 58 -6.83 8.78 -20.43
C GLY A 58 -6.70 7.30 -20.07
N ILE A 59 -7.63 6.74 -19.27
CA ILE A 59 -7.57 5.35 -18.81
C ILE A 59 -8.43 4.46 -19.69
N PRO A 60 -7.84 3.52 -20.45
CA PRO A 60 -8.59 2.57 -21.25
C PRO A 60 -9.43 1.65 -20.36
N GLY A 61 -10.63 1.30 -20.81
CA GLY A 61 -11.37 0.19 -20.21
C GLY A 61 -10.70 -1.15 -20.51
N ILE A 62 -10.72 -2.06 -19.55
CA ILE A 62 -10.32 -3.47 -19.73
C ILE A 62 -11.39 -4.38 -19.14
N ASN A 63 -11.69 -5.49 -19.81
CA ASN A 63 -12.56 -6.51 -19.22
C ASN A 63 -11.83 -7.19 -18.05
N LEU A 64 -12.54 -7.43 -16.94
CA LEU A 64 -11.97 -8.11 -15.78
C LEU A 64 -11.39 -9.50 -16.13
N SER A 65 -12.04 -10.26 -17.01
CA SER A 65 -11.54 -11.57 -17.44
C SER A 65 -10.20 -11.45 -18.16
N ASP A 66 -10.04 -10.43 -19.00
CA ASP A 66 -8.80 -10.14 -19.73
C ASP A 66 -7.71 -9.65 -18.77
N ALA A 67 -8.05 -8.76 -17.82
CA ALA A 67 -7.10 -8.31 -16.80
C ALA A 67 -6.55 -9.50 -15.99
N ILE A 68 -7.42 -10.42 -15.54
CA ILE A 68 -7.00 -11.62 -14.80
C ILE A 68 -6.14 -12.54 -15.66
N LYS A 69 -6.53 -12.75 -16.92
CA LYS A 69 -5.82 -13.62 -17.88
C LYS A 69 -4.43 -13.08 -18.24
N ASN A 70 -4.32 -11.77 -18.42
CA ASN A 70 -3.11 -11.11 -18.88
C ASN A 70 -2.13 -10.82 -17.74
N ARG A 71 -2.63 -10.67 -16.51
CA ARG A 71 -1.84 -10.39 -15.31
C ARG A 71 -0.67 -11.34 -15.16
N LYS A 72 0.53 -10.77 -15.06
CA LYS A 72 1.80 -11.47 -14.82
C LYS A 72 2.73 -10.61 -13.96
N SER A 73 3.61 -11.24 -13.20
CA SER A 73 4.71 -10.54 -12.52
C SER A 73 5.74 -10.08 -13.54
N ARG A 74 5.80 -8.77 -13.77
CA ARG A 74 6.71 -8.14 -14.73
C ARG A 74 7.80 -7.37 -13.98
N ARG A 75 9.05 -7.68 -14.29
CA ARG A 75 10.26 -7.11 -13.64
C ARG A 75 11.13 -6.28 -14.59
N ALA A 76 10.72 -6.20 -15.86
CA ALA A 76 11.40 -5.41 -16.88
C ALA A 76 10.46 -4.29 -17.31
N PHE A 77 10.91 -3.06 -17.09
CA PHE A 77 10.15 -1.85 -17.39
C PHE A 77 10.83 -1.07 -18.51
N LEU A 78 10.03 -0.37 -19.30
CA LEU A 78 10.51 0.61 -20.28
C LEU A 78 10.97 1.87 -19.55
N ASN A 79 11.95 2.57 -20.12
CA ASN A 79 12.29 3.92 -19.69
C ASN A 79 11.26 4.93 -20.23
N LYS A 80 10.01 4.80 -19.77
CA LYS A 80 8.89 5.69 -20.09
C LYS A 80 8.19 6.07 -18.79
N PRO A 81 7.78 7.34 -18.65
CA PRO A 81 7.06 7.77 -17.46
C PRO A 81 5.69 7.08 -17.37
N VAL A 82 5.21 6.96 -16.14
CA VAL A 82 3.78 6.80 -15.85
C VAL A 82 3.18 8.19 -15.77
N THR A 83 2.02 8.43 -16.39
CA THR A 83 1.40 9.76 -16.33
C THR A 83 0.80 10.02 -14.95
N LEU A 84 0.61 11.30 -14.56
CA LEU A 84 -0.07 11.61 -13.30
C LEU A 84 -1.52 11.08 -13.28
N GLU A 85 -2.20 11.04 -14.42
CA GLU A 85 -3.55 10.46 -14.56
C GLU A 85 -3.53 8.93 -14.35
N GLU A 86 -2.53 8.23 -14.89
CA GLU A 86 -2.32 6.81 -14.66
C GLU A 86 -1.98 6.51 -13.19
N LEU A 87 -1.13 7.32 -12.55
CA LEU A 87 -0.82 7.17 -11.14
C LEU A 87 -2.07 7.39 -10.27
N SER A 88 -2.84 8.45 -10.55
CA SER A 88 -4.13 8.71 -9.90
C SER A 88 -5.06 7.48 -9.96
N PHE A 89 -5.22 6.90 -11.15
CA PHE A 89 -6.01 5.70 -11.36
C PHE A 89 -5.54 4.52 -10.49
N LEU A 90 -4.23 4.26 -10.43
CA LEU A 90 -3.67 3.17 -9.64
C LEU A 90 -3.87 3.39 -8.13
N LEU A 91 -3.70 4.63 -7.65
CA LEU A 91 -3.94 5.01 -6.25
C LEU A 91 -5.42 4.83 -5.87
N TRP A 92 -6.34 5.26 -6.74
CA TRP A 92 -7.76 5.02 -6.54
C TRP A 92 -8.10 3.53 -6.55
N ALA A 93 -7.55 2.77 -7.50
CA ALA A 93 -7.79 1.32 -7.57
C ALA A 93 -7.31 0.61 -6.30
N THR A 94 -6.22 1.07 -5.68
CA THR A 94 -5.63 0.41 -4.51
C THR A 94 -6.20 0.88 -3.18
N GLN A 95 -6.55 2.17 -3.01
CA GLN A 95 -6.95 2.74 -1.72
C GLN A 95 -8.04 3.82 -1.81
N GLY A 96 -8.67 4.02 -2.98
CA GLY A 96 -9.69 5.05 -3.18
C GLY A 96 -10.91 4.90 -2.27
N ILE A 97 -11.41 6.02 -1.74
CA ILE A 97 -12.61 6.09 -0.90
C ILE A 97 -13.85 6.08 -1.79
N ARG A 98 -14.76 5.14 -1.54
CA ARG A 98 -16.09 5.08 -2.18
C ARG A 98 -17.15 5.81 -1.36
N HIS A 99 -17.06 5.72 -0.03
CA HIS A 99 -18.01 6.32 0.89
C HIS A 99 -17.42 6.39 2.31
N LYS A 100 -17.38 7.57 2.92
CA LYS A 100 -17.02 7.74 4.33
C LYS A 100 -18.23 7.42 5.20
N ILE A 101 -18.06 6.52 6.18
CA ILE A 101 -19.16 6.08 7.05
C ILE A 101 -19.19 6.92 8.31
N ASP A 102 -18.05 6.99 9.00
CA ASP A 102 -17.86 7.73 10.25
C ASP A 102 -16.39 8.19 10.38
N SER A 103 -15.99 8.63 11.57
CA SER A 103 -14.62 9.10 11.86
C SER A 103 -13.56 8.00 11.75
N GLY A 104 -13.95 6.73 11.94
CA GLY A 104 -13.07 5.57 12.00
C GLY A 104 -13.26 4.56 10.86
N HIS A 105 -14.24 4.74 9.97
CA HIS A 105 -14.55 3.80 8.90
C HIS A 105 -14.88 4.45 7.55
N ALA A 106 -14.44 3.80 6.49
CA ALA A 106 -14.81 4.12 5.11
C ALA A 106 -14.88 2.86 4.26
N TYR A 107 -15.74 2.87 3.23
CA TYR A 107 -15.68 1.89 2.16
C TYR A 107 -14.62 2.32 1.16
N ARG A 108 -13.64 1.44 0.90
CA ARG A 108 -12.60 1.63 -0.12
C ARG A 108 -12.85 0.74 -1.34
N THR A 109 -12.09 0.96 -2.39
CA THR A 109 -12.03 0.11 -3.59
C THR A 109 -11.47 -1.29 -3.29
N VAL A 110 -10.77 -1.45 -2.18
CA VAL A 110 -10.28 -2.73 -1.65
C VAL A 110 -10.98 -3.09 -0.34
N PRO A 111 -11.29 -4.38 -0.11
CA PRO A 111 -11.85 -4.83 1.16
C PRO A 111 -10.79 -4.79 2.27
N SER A 112 -11.24 -4.49 3.49
CA SER A 112 -10.45 -4.57 4.71
C SER A 112 -11.27 -5.19 5.83
N ALA A 113 -10.63 -6.02 6.66
CA ALA A 113 -11.30 -6.61 7.81
C ALA A 113 -11.90 -5.51 8.70
N GLY A 114 -13.21 -5.58 8.90
CA GLY A 114 -13.94 -4.64 9.75
C GLY A 114 -13.91 -3.19 9.27
N CYS A 115 -13.58 -2.95 7.99
CA CYS A 115 -13.38 -1.62 7.40
C CYS A 115 -12.32 -0.77 8.13
N ARG A 116 -11.28 -1.40 8.67
CA ARG A 116 -10.27 -0.73 9.51
C ARG A 116 -9.13 -0.10 8.72
N HIS A 117 -8.81 -0.62 7.53
CA HIS A 117 -7.83 -0.06 6.59
C HIS A 117 -6.51 0.34 7.27
N ALA A 118 -5.79 -0.67 7.78
CA ALA A 118 -4.53 -0.46 8.49
C ALA A 118 -3.40 0.09 7.61
N LEU A 119 -3.55 0.08 6.28
CA LEU A 119 -2.48 0.41 5.36
C LEU A 119 -2.43 1.91 5.04
N GLU A 120 -1.22 2.47 5.06
CA GLU A 120 -0.88 3.70 4.33
C GLU A 120 -0.21 3.33 3.00
N THR A 121 -0.18 4.25 2.04
CA THR A 121 0.49 4.03 0.74
C THR A 121 1.52 5.13 0.51
N TYR A 122 2.79 4.75 0.63
CA TYR A 122 3.92 5.58 0.22
C TYR A 122 4.31 5.23 -1.21
N LEU A 123 4.90 6.19 -1.89
CA LEU A 123 5.38 6.08 -3.26
C LEU A 123 6.84 6.52 -3.30
N CYS A 124 7.74 5.63 -3.71
CA CYS A 124 9.04 6.07 -4.22
C CYS A 124 8.88 6.39 -5.71
N VAL A 125 8.82 7.68 -6.04
CA VAL A 125 8.64 8.17 -7.41
C VAL A 125 9.99 8.39 -8.06
N LEU A 126 10.21 7.76 -9.22
CA LEU A 126 11.44 7.87 -10.02
C LEU A 126 11.20 8.46 -11.41
N ASN A 127 10.04 8.19 -12.02
CA ASN A 127 9.71 8.61 -13.38
C ASN A 127 8.18 8.70 -13.57
N VAL A 128 7.56 9.69 -12.93
CA VAL A 128 6.13 10.02 -13.11
C VAL A 128 6.02 11.43 -13.66
N ASP A 129 5.19 11.63 -14.69
CA ASP A 129 5.04 12.93 -15.32
C ASP A 129 4.57 13.98 -14.30
N SER A 130 5.19 15.16 -14.33
CA SER A 130 4.88 16.30 -13.46
C SER A 130 5.12 16.09 -11.96
N LEU A 131 5.80 15.00 -11.56
CA LEU A 131 6.29 14.82 -10.19
C LEU A 131 7.81 14.81 -10.18
N GLU A 132 8.38 15.45 -9.16
CA GLU A 132 9.81 15.33 -8.87
C GLU A 132 10.14 13.94 -8.32
N GLN A 133 11.41 13.55 -8.40
CA GLN A 133 11.84 12.32 -7.75
C GLN A 133 11.82 12.50 -6.23
N GLY A 134 11.20 11.56 -5.53
CA GLY A 134 11.04 11.66 -4.09
C GLY A 134 10.12 10.61 -3.50
N VAL A 135 9.89 10.76 -2.20
CA VAL A 135 8.91 9.98 -1.46
C VAL A 135 7.65 10.82 -1.30
N TYR A 136 6.52 10.22 -1.64
CA TYR A 136 5.19 10.80 -1.48
C TYR A 136 4.34 9.83 -0.66
N ARG A 137 3.28 10.33 -0.06
CA ARG A 137 2.24 9.51 0.56
C ARG A 137 0.87 9.87 0.01
N TYR A 138 0.05 8.85 -0.19
CA TYR A 138 -1.31 9.02 -0.68
C TYR A 138 -2.27 9.38 0.45
N LEU A 139 -3.05 10.42 0.22
CA LEU A 139 -4.16 10.88 1.07
C LEU A 139 -5.47 10.37 0.46
N PRO A 140 -5.97 9.18 0.85
CA PRO A 140 -7.18 8.59 0.30
C PRO A 140 -8.45 9.44 0.48
N LEU A 141 -8.55 10.28 1.52
CA LEU A 141 -9.78 11.04 1.79
C LEU A 141 -10.01 12.15 0.78
N GLU A 142 -8.98 12.94 0.50
CA GLU A 142 -9.02 14.05 -0.44
C GLU A 142 -8.60 13.62 -1.85
N HIS A 143 -8.12 12.38 -2.00
CA HIS A 143 -7.52 11.85 -3.23
C HIS A 143 -6.38 12.75 -3.72
N LYS A 144 -5.35 12.89 -2.87
CA LYS A 144 -4.18 13.73 -3.13
C LYS A 144 -2.89 13.00 -2.79
N LEU A 145 -1.77 13.60 -3.17
CA LEU A 145 -0.46 13.21 -2.65
C LEU A 145 0.04 14.29 -1.70
N VAL A 146 0.62 13.87 -0.59
CA VAL A 146 1.55 14.71 0.17
C VAL A 146 2.97 14.37 -0.25
N PHE A 147 3.78 15.39 -0.53
CA PHE A 147 5.20 15.22 -0.75
C PHE A 147 5.91 15.16 0.62
N GLU A 148 6.59 14.03 0.88
CA GLU A 148 7.25 13.80 2.16
C GLU A 148 8.67 14.37 2.11
N PHE A 149 9.48 13.97 1.11
CA PHE A 149 10.86 14.44 0.95
C PHE A 149 11.49 14.00 -0.38
N THR A 150 12.55 14.70 -0.79
CA THR A 150 13.52 14.18 -1.77
C THR A 150 14.54 13.26 -1.10
N GLU A 151 15.15 12.40 -1.90
CA GLU A 151 16.19 11.49 -1.42
C GLU A 151 17.27 11.29 -2.48
N ASP A 152 18.52 11.47 -2.08
CA ASP A 152 19.67 11.29 -2.94
C ASP A 152 19.85 9.81 -3.28
N LEU A 153 20.04 9.54 -4.58
CA LEU A 153 20.19 8.18 -5.10
C LEU A 153 19.01 7.27 -4.71
N LEU A 154 17.79 7.80 -4.65
CA LEU A 154 16.57 7.07 -4.29
C LEU A 154 16.45 5.73 -5.04
N ASN A 155 16.77 5.71 -6.33
CA ASN A 155 16.76 4.51 -7.16
C ASN A 155 17.75 3.42 -6.71
N ARG A 156 18.86 3.78 -6.06
CA ARG A 156 19.83 2.83 -5.48
C ARG A 156 19.40 2.41 -4.09
N LYS A 157 19.00 3.35 -3.24
CA LYS A 157 18.55 3.06 -1.88
C LYS A 157 17.36 2.10 -1.85
N ILE A 158 16.41 2.27 -2.77
CA ILE A 158 15.29 1.32 -2.87
C ILE A 158 15.75 -0.08 -3.27
N VAL A 159 16.77 -0.21 -4.14
CA VAL A 159 17.35 -1.50 -4.56
C VAL A 159 18.08 -2.17 -3.39
N GLU A 160 18.82 -1.41 -2.60
CA GLU A 160 19.47 -1.89 -1.38
C GLU A 160 18.44 -2.41 -0.38
N ALA A 161 17.37 -1.66 -0.14
CA ALA A 161 16.29 -2.02 0.77
C ALA A 161 15.51 -3.28 0.34
N VAL A 162 15.64 -3.74 -0.91
CA VAL A 162 15.03 -4.99 -1.39
C VAL A 162 16.05 -6.09 -1.67
N TYR A 163 17.15 -6.12 -0.90
CA TYR A 163 18.24 -7.10 -1.02
C TYR A 163 18.88 -7.14 -2.42
N GLY A 164 19.04 -5.98 -3.05
CA GLY A 164 19.69 -5.86 -4.35
C GLY A 164 18.82 -6.29 -5.54
N GLN A 165 17.52 -6.54 -5.35
CA GLN A 165 16.61 -6.77 -6.47
C GLN A 165 16.54 -5.50 -7.34
N PRO A 166 16.93 -5.56 -8.63
CA PRO A 166 17.25 -4.34 -9.38
C PRO A 166 16.04 -3.63 -9.98
N TYR A 167 14.87 -4.27 -10.01
CA TYR A 167 13.72 -3.78 -10.78
C TYR A 167 12.95 -2.61 -10.14
N PRO A 168 12.89 -2.42 -8.81
CA PRO A 168 12.34 -1.18 -8.22
C PRO A 168 13.14 0.06 -8.61
N GLY A 169 14.47 -0.03 -8.68
CA GLY A 169 15.34 1.07 -9.12
C GLY A 169 15.23 1.41 -10.62
N LYS A 170 14.46 0.62 -11.38
CA LYS A 170 14.15 0.84 -12.81
C LYS A 170 12.66 1.08 -13.06
N ALA A 171 11.84 1.05 -12.00
CA ALA A 171 10.41 1.30 -12.08
C ALA A 171 10.14 2.80 -12.24
N ALA A 172 8.94 3.15 -12.68
CA ALA A 172 8.49 4.54 -12.68
C ALA A 172 8.14 5.01 -11.27
N VAL A 173 7.50 4.13 -10.51
CA VAL A 173 7.10 4.38 -9.12
C VAL A 173 7.04 3.05 -8.38
N THR A 174 7.39 3.05 -7.09
CA THR A 174 7.17 1.88 -6.23
C THR A 174 6.13 2.21 -5.17
N PHE A 175 5.02 1.45 -5.18
CA PHE A 175 4.01 1.48 -4.13
C PHE A 175 4.56 0.71 -2.94
N ILE A 176 4.62 1.36 -1.78
CA ILE A 176 5.08 0.76 -0.54
C ILE A 176 3.94 0.91 0.46
N TRP A 177 3.38 -0.22 0.86
CA TRP A 177 2.33 -0.28 1.87
C TRP A 177 2.99 -0.48 3.22
N THR A 178 2.78 0.49 4.10
CA THR A 178 3.06 0.36 5.52
C THR A 178 1.78 -0.05 6.23
N ALA A 179 1.90 -0.59 7.43
CA ALA A 179 0.78 -0.84 8.31
C ALA A 179 0.94 0.04 9.56
N ILE A 180 -0.17 0.66 9.98
CA ILE A 180 -0.38 1.17 11.33
C ILE A 180 -1.23 0.10 12.05
N PRO A 181 -0.61 -0.85 12.77
CA PRO A 181 -1.30 -2.03 13.29
C PRO A 181 -2.46 -1.69 14.22
N TYR A 182 -2.32 -0.62 14.99
CA TYR A 182 -3.33 -0.19 15.96
C TYR A 182 -4.72 0.06 15.34
N ARG A 183 -4.79 0.46 14.06
CA ARG A 183 -6.09 0.58 13.35
C ARG A 183 -6.87 -0.72 13.35
N MET A 184 -6.17 -1.84 13.23
CA MET A 184 -6.75 -3.17 13.23
C MET A 184 -6.87 -3.75 14.64
N GLU A 185 -5.87 -3.54 15.49
CA GLU A 185 -5.83 -4.00 16.88
C GLU A 185 -6.92 -3.36 17.74
N TRP A 186 -7.26 -2.09 17.50
CA TRP A 186 -8.39 -1.41 18.14
C TRP A 186 -9.68 -2.23 18.09
N ARG A 187 -9.90 -2.98 17.00
CA ARG A 187 -11.04 -3.90 16.85
C ARG A 187 -10.72 -5.35 17.18
N TYR A 188 -9.54 -5.85 16.78
CA TYR A 188 -9.26 -7.28 16.73
C TYR A 188 -8.21 -7.76 17.74
N ASP A 189 -7.57 -6.85 18.48
CA ASP A 189 -6.49 -7.15 19.43
C ASP A 189 -5.45 -8.08 18.76
N LEU A 190 -4.96 -9.10 19.46
CA LEU A 190 -4.00 -10.09 18.96
C LEU A 190 -4.39 -10.77 17.63
N ALA A 191 -5.67 -10.75 17.22
CA ALA A 191 -6.12 -11.30 15.94
C ALA A 191 -5.87 -10.38 14.73
N ALA A 192 -5.33 -9.18 14.93
CA ALA A 192 -5.09 -8.20 13.87
C ALA A 192 -4.09 -8.68 12.80
N HIS A 193 -2.97 -9.28 13.22
CA HIS A 193 -1.84 -9.65 12.35
C HIS A 193 -2.26 -10.40 11.07
N LYS A 194 -3.06 -11.46 11.22
CA LYS A 194 -3.54 -12.26 10.10
C LYS A 194 -4.32 -11.41 9.10
N VAL A 195 -5.23 -10.57 9.58
CA VAL A 195 -6.13 -9.81 8.71
C VAL A 195 -5.42 -8.62 8.04
N ILE A 196 -4.39 -8.03 8.67
CA ILE A 196 -3.51 -7.05 8.02
C ILE A 196 -2.79 -7.70 6.82
N ALA A 197 -2.27 -8.92 6.98
CA ALA A 197 -1.60 -9.64 5.89
C ALA A 197 -2.56 -9.98 4.73
N LEU A 198 -3.84 -10.29 5.03
CA LEU A 198 -4.86 -10.50 4.00
C LEU A 198 -5.16 -9.20 3.24
N ASP A 199 -5.32 -8.08 3.96
CA ASP A 199 -5.55 -6.76 3.37
C ASP A 199 -4.41 -6.34 2.43
N ALA A 200 -3.15 -6.63 2.81
CA ALA A 200 -1.98 -6.41 1.95
C ALA A 200 -2.05 -7.21 0.63
N GLY A 201 -2.56 -8.45 0.69
CA GLY A 201 -2.81 -9.26 -0.51
C GLY A 201 -3.89 -8.69 -1.41
N HIS A 202 -5.00 -8.21 -0.81
CA HIS A 202 -6.10 -7.59 -1.56
C HIS A 202 -5.64 -6.34 -2.33
N VAL A 203 -4.93 -5.44 -1.66
CA VAL A 203 -4.47 -4.19 -2.30
C VAL A 203 -3.52 -4.45 -3.44
N CYS A 204 -2.54 -5.34 -3.25
CA CYS A 204 -1.56 -5.61 -4.28
C CYS A 204 -2.15 -6.33 -5.49
N GLN A 205 -3.10 -7.25 -5.27
CA GLN A 205 -3.79 -7.89 -6.39
C GLN A 205 -4.60 -6.86 -7.20
N ASN A 206 -5.20 -5.86 -6.55
CA ASN A 206 -5.89 -4.79 -7.29
C ASN A 206 -4.92 -3.95 -8.12
N LEU A 207 -3.72 -3.65 -7.59
CA LEU A 207 -2.66 -2.97 -8.36
C LEU A 207 -2.26 -3.78 -9.59
N TYR A 208 -2.08 -5.09 -9.43
CA TYR A 208 -1.77 -6.02 -10.52
C TYR A 208 -2.79 -5.96 -11.66
N LEU A 209 -4.09 -5.94 -11.32
CA LEU A 209 -5.17 -5.88 -12.31
C LEU A 209 -5.27 -4.49 -12.95
N ALA A 210 -5.14 -3.43 -12.15
CA ALA A 210 -5.19 -2.05 -12.64
C ALA A 210 -4.03 -1.75 -13.61
N CYS A 211 -2.83 -2.30 -13.38
CA CYS A 211 -1.70 -2.16 -14.29
C CYS A 211 -2.03 -2.62 -15.73
N GLU A 212 -2.85 -3.66 -15.90
CA GLU A 212 -3.20 -4.16 -17.24
C GLU A 212 -4.01 -3.14 -18.05
N ALA A 213 -4.81 -2.30 -17.40
CA ALA A 213 -5.61 -1.26 -18.09
C ALA A 213 -4.72 -0.19 -18.74
N ILE A 214 -3.57 0.10 -18.16
CA ILE A 214 -2.69 1.20 -18.56
C ILE A 214 -1.40 0.73 -19.23
N SER A 215 -1.34 -0.51 -19.75
CA SER A 215 -0.12 -1.08 -20.34
C SER A 215 1.12 -0.96 -19.42
N ALA A 216 0.90 -1.13 -18.12
CA ALA A 216 1.94 -1.17 -17.10
C ALA A 216 2.10 -2.59 -16.57
N GLY A 217 3.20 -2.80 -15.85
CA GLY A 217 3.46 -4.06 -15.15
C GLY A 217 3.90 -3.80 -13.73
N THR A 218 3.71 -4.80 -12.90
CA THR A 218 4.23 -4.82 -11.54
C THR A 218 4.75 -6.20 -11.17
N CYS A 219 5.63 -6.25 -10.17
CA CYS A 219 6.05 -7.47 -9.52
C CYS A 219 6.22 -7.23 -8.03
N ALA A 220 5.25 -7.66 -7.25
CA ALA A 220 5.27 -7.49 -5.81
C ALA A 220 6.51 -8.09 -5.13
N ILE A 221 6.96 -7.43 -4.06
CA ILE A 221 8.13 -7.77 -3.25
C ILE A 221 7.68 -7.95 -1.81
N ALA A 222 7.85 -9.17 -1.31
CA ALA A 222 7.69 -9.48 0.12
C ALA A 222 9.03 -9.80 0.80
N ALA A 223 10.12 -9.88 0.03
CA ALA A 223 11.48 -10.07 0.54
C ALA A 223 12.22 -8.74 0.45
N TYR A 224 12.38 -8.07 1.59
CA TYR A 224 13.06 -6.79 1.73
C TYR A 224 13.74 -6.70 3.11
N ASP A 225 14.71 -5.80 3.23
CA ASP A 225 15.34 -5.43 4.50
C ASP A 225 14.39 -4.46 5.21
N GLN A 226 13.75 -4.93 6.29
CA GLN A 226 12.73 -4.19 7.02
C GLN A 226 13.30 -2.86 7.51
N ASP A 227 14.43 -2.90 8.21
CA ASP A 227 15.01 -1.70 8.80
C ASP A 227 15.50 -0.73 7.72
N ALA A 228 16.04 -1.23 6.60
CA ALA A 228 16.46 -0.37 5.51
C ALA A 228 15.28 0.32 4.81
N MET A 229 14.16 -0.39 4.64
CA MET A 229 12.96 0.19 4.02
C MET A 229 12.27 1.19 4.94
N ASP A 230 12.14 0.88 6.23
CA ASP A 230 11.53 1.78 7.20
C ASP A 230 12.39 3.04 7.40
N ARG A 231 13.72 2.91 7.41
CA ARG A 231 14.64 4.06 7.37
C ARG A 231 14.50 4.88 6.09
N LEU A 232 14.33 4.25 4.93
CA LEU A 232 14.14 4.94 3.66
C LEU A 232 12.85 5.77 3.67
N LEU A 233 11.78 5.25 4.29
CA LEU A 233 10.50 5.96 4.45
C LEU A 233 10.48 6.95 5.62
N LYS A 234 11.52 6.95 6.47
CA LYS A 234 11.60 7.75 7.71
C LYS A 234 10.44 7.47 8.67
N ILE A 235 10.03 6.21 8.77
CA ILE A 235 9.03 5.73 9.75
C ILE A 235 9.73 4.99 10.90
N ASP A 236 9.04 4.83 12.03
CA ASP A 236 9.64 4.33 13.27
C ASP A 236 9.93 2.82 13.28
N GLY A 237 9.28 2.03 12.43
CA GLY A 237 9.45 0.57 12.40
C GLY A 237 8.80 -0.18 13.57
N ILE A 238 8.00 0.52 14.39
CA ILE A 238 7.35 0.03 15.61
C ILE A 238 5.82 0.17 15.49
N ASP A 239 5.33 1.42 15.47
CA ASP A 239 3.90 1.77 15.36
C ASP A 239 3.48 1.94 13.91
N GLU A 240 4.45 2.20 13.02
CA GLU A 240 4.28 2.12 11.57
C GLU A 240 5.50 1.45 10.92
N PHE A 241 5.24 0.40 10.14
CA PHE A 241 6.30 -0.33 9.44
C PHE A 241 5.84 -0.83 8.07
N THR A 242 6.79 -0.98 7.16
CA THR A 242 6.53 -1.55 5.83
C THR A 242 6.07 -3.00 5.96
N ILE A 243 5.05 -3.40 5.20
CA ILE A 243 4.58 -4.79 5.14
C ILE A 243 4.65 -5.39 3.74
N TYR A 244 4.52 -4.57 2.70
CA TYR A 244 4.50 -5.05 1.32
C TYR A 244 4.81 -3.92 0.33
N MET A 245 5.32 -4.26 -0.86
CA MET A 245 5.56 -3.26 -1.89
C MET A 245 5.46 -3.84 -3.29
N ALA A 246 5.25 -2.95 -4.26
CA ALA A 246 5.06 -3.30 -5.66
C ALA A 246 5.56 -2.17 -6.58
N PRO A 247 6.67 -2.36 -7.31
CA PRO A 247 7.12 -1.43 -8.34
C PRO A 247 6.20 -1.48 -9.55
N VAL A 248 5.92 -0.32 -10.14
CA VAL A 248 5.12 -0.16 -11.36
C VAL A 248 5.95 0.56 -12.41
N GLY A 249 5.90 0.06 -13.63
CA GLY A 249 6.49 0.72 -14.79
C GLY A 249 5.81 0.30 -16.09
N LYS A 250 5.99 1.10 -17.15
CA LYS A 250 5.43 0.78 -18.47
C LYS A 250 6.08 -0.47 -19.03
N VAL A 251 5.31 -1.30 -19.74
CA VAL A 251 5.80 -2.55 -20.34
C VAL A 251 5.52 -2.57 -21.84
N LYS A 252 6.23 -3.45 -22.57
CA LYS A 252 5.83 -3.75 -23.94
C LYS A 252 4.59 -4.65 -23.89
N ASN A 253 3.56 -4.28 -24.67
CA ASN A 253 2.39 -5.15 -24.89
C ASN A 253 2.80 -6.43 -25.62
#